data_AF-A0A7S0EPB7-F1
#
_entry.id   AF-A0A7S0EPB7-F1
#
_cell.length_a   1.000
_cell.length_b   1.000
_cell.length_c   1.000
_cell.angle_alpha   90.00
_cell.angle_beta   90.00
_cell.angle_gamma   90.00
#
_symmetry.space_group_name_H-M   'P 1'
#
loop_
_entity.id
_entity.type
_entity.pdbx_description
1 polymer ?
#
loop_
_entity_poly.entity_id
_entity_poly.type
_entity_poly.pdbx_seq_one_letter_code
_entity_poly.pdbx_strand_id
1 'polypeptide(L)'
;RAQRLAARAYCQAELPDRRSRPAGGAAEGEPPMMAVRTVDVMSAEECEAAVAEAEAWGATNGWTTDRHIAFPTVDVPIANLPKLQRLWKESLFARIEHAQREVLGLSGAAG
;
A
#
# COMPACT_ATOMS: atom_id res chain seq x y z
N ARG A 1 6.32 -18.24 9.30
CA ARG A 1 4.95 -18.15 9.89
C ARG A 1 4.86 -17.12 11.03
N ALA A 2 5.73 -17.17 12.04
CA ALA A 2 5.72 -16.22 13.18
C ALA A 2 5.97 -14.76 12.79
N GLN A 3 6.91 -14.49 11.88
CA GLN A 3 7.22 -13.12 11.43
C GLN A 3 6.06 -12.45 10.66
N ARG A 4 5.29 -13.22 9.88
CA ARG A 4 4.09 -12.72 9.18
C ARG A 4 2.97 -12.36 10.16
N LEU A 5 2.81 -13.14 11.22
CA LEU A 5 1.86 -12.84 12.31
C LEU A 5 2.28 -11.58 13.07
N ALA A 6 3.58 -11.38 13.31
CA ALA A 6 4.10 -10.19 13.97
C ALA A 6 3.92 -8.92 13.12
N ALA A 7 4.20 -8.97 11.81
CA ALA A 7 3.99 -7.84 10.91
C ALA A 7 2.50 -7.47 10.79
N ARG A 8 1.61 -8.47 10.67
CA ARG A 8 0.16 -8.24 10.66
C ARG A 8 -0.33 -7.66 11.98
N ALA A 9 0.12 -8.20 13.12
CA ALA A 9 -0.25 -7.70 14.44
C ALA A 9 0.26 -6.27 14.67
N TYR A 10 1.46 -5.93 14.20
CA TYR A 10 2.00 -4.58 14.25
C TYR A 10 1.17 -3.61 13.41
N CYS A 11 0.88 -3.95 12.15
CA CYS A 11 0.01 -3.11 11.31
C CYS A 11 -1.39 -2.98 11.90
N GLN A 12 -1.96 -4.03 12.48
CA GLN A 12 -3.28 -3.98 13.13
C GLN A 12 -3.28 -3.22 14.46
N ALA A 13 -2.17 -3.20 15.19
CA ALA A 13 -2.03 -2.47 16.45
C ALA A 13 -1.71 -0.99 16.23
N GLU A 14 -0.94 -0.67 15.20
CA GLU A 14 -0.50 0.70 14.87
C GLU A 14 -1.45 1.44 13.92
N LEU A 15 -2.32 0.73 13.19
CA LEU A 15 -3.45 1.36 12.51
C LEU A 15 -4.52 1.61 13.57
N PRO A 16 -4.69 2.86 14.07
CA PRO A 16 -5.74 3.12 15.02
C PRO A 16 -7.07 2.85 14.32
N ASP A 17 -8.07 2.35 15.05
CA ASP A 17 -9.47 2.30 14.63
C ASP A 17 -9.96 3.74 14.37
N ARG A 18 -9.48 4.35 13.28
CA ARG A 18 -9.85 5.69 12.83
C ARG A 18 -11.07 5.51 11.96
N ARG A 19 -12.19 5.16 12.60
CA ARG A 19 -13.48 5.71 12.18
C ARG A 19 -13.28 7.23 12.15
N SER A 20 -13.12 7.76 10.94
CA SER A 20 -13.11 9.18 10.57
C SER A 20 -13.18 10.16 11.75
N ARG A 21 -12.02 10.66 12.22
CA ARG A 21 -12.03 11.84 13.10
C ARG A 21 -12.51 13.03 12.25
N PRO A 22 -13.56 13.76 12.66
CA PRO A 22 -14.00 14.94 11.93
C PRO A 22 -12.86 15.97 11.89
N ALA A 23 -12.75 16.68 10.77
CA ALA A 23 -11.79 17.75 10.56
C ALA A 23 -12.08 18.92 11.52
N GLY A 24 -11.59 18.82 12.76
CA GLY A 24 -11.48 19.95 13.67
C GLY A 24 -10.31 20.82 13.24
N GLY A 25 -10.56 22.13 13.10
CA GLY A 25 -9.69 23.11 12.45
C GLY A 25 -8.22 23.02 12.87
N ALA A 26 -7.34 23.04 11.87
CA ALA A 26 -5.91 23.12 12.07
C ALA A 26 -5.55 24.45 12.73
N ALA A 27 -4.83 24.39 13.85
CA ALA A 27 -4.20 25.56 14.45
C ALA A 27 -2.94 25.93 13.65
N GLU A 28 -2.67 27.24 13.57
CA GLU A 28 -1.53 27.81 12.85
C GLU A 28 -0.20 27.30 13.45
N GLY A 29 0.59 26.55 12.68
CA GLY A 29 1.90 26.02 13.09
C GLY A 29 2.05 24.49 13.14
N GLU A 30 0.99 23.71 12.87
CA GLU A 30 1.14 22.25 12.72
C GLU A 30 1.66 21.89 11.33
N PRO A 31 2.67 21.00 11.21
CA PRO A 31 3.14 20.53 9.91
C PRO A 31 1.99 19.82 9.19
N PRO A 32 1.82 20.03 7.87
CA PRO A 32 0.72 19.49 7.07
C PRO A 32 0.91 18.00 6.80
N MET A 33 1.11 17.19 7.84
CA MET A 33 0.88 15.75 7.80
C MET A 33 -0.64 15.55 7.79
N MET A 34 -1.23 16.02 6.69
CA MET A 34 -2.61 15.88 6.29
C MET A 34 -3.05 14.44 6.55
N ALA A 35 -4.09 14.30 7.36
CA ALA A 35 -5.07 13.21 7.27
C ALA A 35 -4.62 11.97 6.46
N VAL A 36 -3.76 11.11 7.03
CA VAL A 36 -3.50 9.79 6.43
C VAL A 36 -4.83 9.05 6.33
N ARG A 37 -5.10 8.48 5.16
CA ARG A 37 -6.30 7.67 4.86
C ARG A 37 -5.85 6.35 4.26
N THR A 38 -6.52 5.29 4.67
CA THR A 38 -6.36 3.96 4.09
C THR A 38 -7.50 3.75 3.10
N VAL A 39 -7.17 3.27 1.90
CA VAL A 39 -8.12 2.97 0.84
C VAL A 39 -7.82 1.59 0.29
N ASP A 40 -8.86 0.80 0.10
CA ASP A 40 -8.76 -0.54 -0.47
C ASP A 40 -8.70 -0.41 -1.99
N VAL A 41 -7.50 -0.52 -2.56
CA VAL A 41 -7.25 -0.41 -4.02
C VAL A 41 -7.15 -1.76 -4.73
N MET A 42 -7.06 -2.84 -3.96
CA MET A 42 -6.99 -4.22 -4.42
C MET A 42 -8.04 -5.06 -3.69
N SER A 43 -8.64 -5.99 -4.41
CA SER A 43 -9.45 -7.05 -3.81
C SER A 43 -8.58 -8.06 -3.05
N ALA A 44 -9.21 -8.88 -2.22
CA ALA A 44 -8.54 -9.98 -1.52
C ALA A 44 -7.90 -10.97 -2.51
N GLU A 45 -8.60 -11.31 -3.59
CA GLU A 45 -8.11 -12.23 -4.62
C GLU A 45 -6.88 -11.68 -5.36
N GLU A 46 -6.88 -10.39 -5.71
CA GLU A 46 -5.71 -9.74 -6.32
C GLU A 46 -4.52 -9.73 -5.36
N CYS A 47 -4.75 -9.53 -4.06
CA CYS A 47 -3.70 -9.63 -3.04
C CYS A 47 -3.14 -11.06 -2.95
N GLU A 48 -4.00 -12.07 -2.92
CA GLU A 48 -3.59 -13.48 -2.86
C GLU A 48 -2.77 -13.88 -4.10
N ALA A 49 -3.20 -13.46 -5.30
CA ALA A 49 -2.47 -13.71 -6.53
C ALA A 49 -1.08 -13.05 -6.54
N ALA A 50 -0.98 -11.81 -6.04
CA ALA A 50 0.29 -11.09 -5.93
C ALA A 50 1.24 -11.78 -4.94
N VAL A 51 0.73 -12.23 -3.79
CA VAL A 51 1.51 -12.99 -2.79
C VAL A 51 1.99 -14.31 -3.38
N ALA A 52 1.12 -15.06 -4.03
CA ALA A 52 1.46 -16.36 -4.63
C ALA A 52 2.55 -16.21 -5.71
N GLU A 53 2.48 -15.17 -6.54
CA GLU A 53 3.52 -14.90 -7.54
C GLU A 53 4.86 -14.55 -6.89
N ALA A 54 4.86 -13.67 -5.87
CA ALA A 54 6.07 -13.29 -5.15
C ALA A 54 6.73 -14.48 -4.43
N GLU A 55 5.92 -15.34 -3.80
CA GLU A 55 6.41 -16.56 -3.14
C GLU A 55 7.00 -17.56 -4.13
N ALA A 56 6.35 -17.76 -5.28
CA ALA A 56 6.88 -18.65 -6.32
C ALA A 56 8.22 -18.14 -6.88
N TRP A 57 8.33 -16.83 -7.09
CA TRP A 57 9.59 -16.20 -7.50
C TRP A 57 10.67 -16.36 -6.43
N GLY A 58 10.35 -16.06 -5.17
CA GLY A 58 11.28 -16.15 -4.04
C GLY A 58 11.74 -17.58 -3.74
N ALA A 59 10.88 -18.58 -3.95
CA ALA A 59 11.25 -19.99 -3.85
C ALA A 59 12.28 -20.42 -4.90
N THR A 60 12.25 -19.79 -6.08
CA THR A 60 13.14 -20.12 -7.20
C THR A 60 14.45 -19.32 -7.17
N ASN A 61 14.37 -18.02 -6.82
CA ASN A 61 15.48 -17.08 -6.98
C ASN A 61 16.07 -16.56 -5.65
N GLY A 62 15.46 -16.93 -4.51
CA GLY A 62 15.72 -16.29 -3.23
C GLY A 62 15.02 -14.93 -3.10
N TRP A 63 15.08 -14.33 -1.92
CA TRP A 63 14.54 -13.00 -1.67
C TRP A 63 15.63 -11.94 -1.80
N THR A 64 15.28 -10.74 -2.28
CA THR A 64 16.22 -9.61 -2.27
C THR A 64 16.30 -9.06 -0.85
N THR A 65 17.52 -8.84 -0.33
CA THR A 65 17.73 -8.34 1.04
C THR A 65 18.40 -6.97 1.13
N ASP A 66 18.89 -6.43 0.01
CA ASP A 66 19.83 -5.31 -0.03
C ASP A 66 19.40 -4.18 -1.00
N ARG A 67 18.09 -3.99 -1.20
CA ARG A 67 17.61 -2.88 -2.05
C ARG A 67 17.72 -1.52 -1.34
N HIS A 68 17.67 -1.51 -0.02
CA HIS A 68 17.71 -0.30 0.80
C HIS A 68 18.87 -0.39 1.79
N ILE A 69 19.99 0.27 1.46
CA ILE A 69 21.24 0.23 2.25
C ILE A 69 21.02 0.69 3.70
N ALA A 70 20.14 1.66 3.91
CA ALA A 70 19.84 2.17 5.25
C ALA A 70 18.89 1.27 6.06
N PHE A 71 18.07 0.46 5.38
CA PHE A 71 17.03 -0.37 5.99
C PHE A 71 16.91 -1.69 5.24
N PRO A 72 17.50 -2.79 5.76
CA PRO A 72 17.41 -4.09 5.12
C PRO A 72 15.94 -4.46 4.89
N THR A 73 15.61 -4.75 3.64
CA THR A 73 14.25 -5.09 3.19
C THR A 73 14.28 -6.48 2.62
N VAL A 74 13.32 -7.33 2.99
CA VAL A 74 13.14 -8.64 2.36
C VAL A 74 12.01 -8.51 1.35
N ASP A 75 12.34 -8.40 0.07
CA ASP A 75 11.36 -8.10 -0.97
C ASP A 75 11.69 -8.72 -2.33
N VAL A 76 10.85 -8.43 -3.32
CA VAL A 76 11.04 -8.79 -4.73
C VAL A 76 10.77 -7.55 -5.59
N PRO A 77 11.59 -7.24 -6.60
CA PRO A 77 11.29 -6.13 -7.50
C PRO A 77 10.01 -6.43 -8.28
N ILE A 78 9.08 -5.47 -8.37
CA ILE A 78 7.83 -5.68 -9.11
C ILE A 78 8.07 -6.04 -10.59
N ALA A 79 9.18 -5.59 -11.19
CA ALA A 79 9.56 -5.95 -12.55
C ALA A 79 9.84 -7.45 -12.74
N ASN A 80 10.09 -8.19 -11.66
CA ASN A 80 10.28 -9.63 -11.66
C ASN A 80 8.97 -10.41 -11.44
N LEU A 81 7.86 -9.72 -11.22
CA LEU A 81 6.53 -10.28 -10.96
C LEU A 81 5.58 -9.89 -12.11
N PRO A 82 5.63 -10.58 -13.26
CA PRO A 82 4.98 -10.13 -14.48
C PRO A 82 3.45 -9.95 -14.36
N LYS A 83 2.74 -10.77 -13.58
CA LYS A 83 1.30 -10.62 -13.39
C LYS A 83 0.99 -9.38 -12.54
N LEU A 84 1.71 -9.20 -11.43
CA LEU A 84 1.57 -8.01 -10.58
C LEU A 84 2.00 -6.73 -11.32
N GLN A 85 3.09 -6.78 -12.10
CA GLN A 85 3.55 -5.64 -12.91
C GLN A 85 2.50 -5.23 -13.95
N ARG A 86 1.83 -6.21 -14.57
CA ARG A 86 0.72 -5.96 -15.48
C ARG A 86 -0.45 -5.30 -14.76
N LEU A 87 -0.87 -5.86 -13.62
CA LEU A 87 -1.94 -5.27 -12.80
C LEU A 87 -1.64 -3.81 -12.40
N TRP A 88 -0.39 -3.54 -12.03
CA TRP A 88 0.09 -2.19 -11.68
C TRP A 88 -0.11 -1.20 -12.83
N LYS A 89 0.34 -1.57 -14.03
CA LYS A 89 0.30 -0.71 -15.23
C LYS A 89 -1.11 -0.52 -15.78
N GLU A 90 -1.93 -1.57 -15.73
CA GLU A 90 -3.24 -1.57 -16.40
C GLU A 90 -4.36 -1.01 -15.53
N SER A 91 -4.25 -1.11 -14.20
CA SER A 91 -5.40 -0.79 -13.35
C SER A 91 -5.04 -0.14 -12.02
N LEU A 92 -4.01 -0.63 -11.31
CA LEU A 92 -3.79 -0.18 -9.93
C LEU A 92 -3.44 1.30 -9.85
N PHE A 93 -2.67 1.82 -10.81
CA PHE A 93 -2.35 3.26 -10.86
C PHE A 93 -3.62 4.12 -11.00
N ALA A 94 -4.51 3.78 -11.92
CA ALA A 94 -5.78 4.50 -12.11
C ALA A 94 -6.70 4.40 -10.88
N ARG A 95 -6.73 3.24 -10.20
CA ARG A 95 -7.49 3.06 -8.96
C ARG A 95 -6.95 3.93 -7.83
N ILE A 96 -5.62 4.02 -7.69
CA ILE A 96 -4.95 4.89 -6.71
C ILE A 96 -5.28 6.36 -7.00
N GLU A 97 -5.14 6.79 -8.25
CA GLU A 97 -5.46 8.17 -8.66
C GLU A 97 -6.91 8.51 -8.33
N HIS A 98 -7.85 7.64 -8.72
CA HIS A 98 -9.27 7.84 -8.41
C HIS A 98 -9.52 7.95 -6.90
N ALA A 99 -8.97 7.03 -6.10
CA ALA A 99 -9.11 7.06 -4.65
C ALA A 99 -8.52 8.33 -4.03
N GLN A 100 -7.38 8.82 -4.55
CA GLN A 100 -6.78 10.08 -4.12
C GLN A 100 -7.68 11.28 -4.43
N ARG A 101 -8.28 11.32 -5.63
CA ARG A 101 -9.20 12.40 -6.00
C ARG A 101 -10.44 12.44 -5.11
N GLU A 102 -11.02 11.29 -4.79
CA GLU A 102 -12.14 11.18 -3.86
C GLU A 102 -11.76 11.69 -2.46
N VAL A 103 -10.62 11.22 -1.93
CA VAL A 103 -10.14 11.62 -0.60
C VAL A 103 -9.86 13.12 -0.50
N LEU A 104 -9.37 13.73 -1.58
CA LEU A 104 -9.05 15.16 -1.64
C LEU A 104 -10.25 16.03 -2.06
N GLY A 105 -11.41 15.44 -2.38
CA GLY A 105 -12.57 16.18 -2.87
C GLY A 105 -12.39 16.80 -4.26
N LEU A 106 -11.50 16.24 -5.09
CA LEU A 106 -11.15 16.73 -6.44
C LEU A 106 -11.95 16.05 -7.56
N SER A 107 -12.91 15.21 -7.20
CA SER A 107 -13.71 14.42 -8.15
C SER A 107 -14.76 15.21 -8.94
N GLY A 108 -15.00 16.48 -8.57
CA GLY A 108 -15.97 17.36 -9.24
C GLY A 108 -15.37 18.42 -10.18
N ALA A 109 -14.05 18.53 -10.31
CA ALA A 109 -13.39 19.57 -11.11
C ALA A 109 -13.15 19.15 -12.58
N ALA A 110 -14.16 18.56 -13.22
CA ALA A 110 -14.19 18.37 -14.66
C ALA A 110 -15.41 19.13 -15.21
N GLY A 111 -15.18 20.41 -15.53
CA GLY A 111 -16.03 21.17 -16.46
C GLY A 111 -15.50 21.01 -17.88
#